data_AF-A0A6M3M430-F1
#
_entry.id   AF-A0A6M3M430-F1
#
_cell.length_a   1.000
_cell.length_b   1.000
_cell.length_c   1.000
_cell.angle_alpha   90.00
_cell.angle_beta   90.00
_cell.angle_gamma   90.00
#
_symmetry.space_group_name_H-M   'P 1'
#
loop_
_entity.id
_entity.type
_entity.pdbx_description
1 polymer ?
#
loop_
_entity_poly.entity_id
_entity_poly.type
_entity_poly.pdbx_seq_one_letter_code
_entity_poly.pdbx_strand_id
1 'polypeptide(L)'
;MTINAIGYRDFTDLQYTPWRIITAAYAPPPSISGQPFQNTISPRTIIQDENGEYWVFDAVIKLEHNESQRITQHPVQLGANITDHSYALPAKLTMEIGMSDVMEGYLPGQWGDDISSPPRSVAAYLQLVSWKDLGMPLTITTRLKDYHNMVVAFITAPDDKTTAHGLKCMVTFQQIFVAAVSSTPGDSAIGQVTGQTQSGPVYSAAWSGPT
;
A
#
# COMPACT_ATOMS: atom_id res chain seq x y z
N MET A 1 -10.59 -5.86 55.84
CA MET A 1 -9.56 -5.32 54.94
C MET A 1 -9.83 -5.93 53.58
N THR A 2 -10.65 -5.26 52.79
CA THR A 2 -11.25 -5.76 51.55
C THR A 2 -11.16 -4.63 50.54
N ILE A 3 -10.53 -4.88 49.40
CA ILE A 3 -10.57 -3.99 48.24
C ILE A 3 -11.52 -4.64 47.24
N ASN A 4 -12.63 -3.94 46.99
CA ASN A 4 -13.66 -4.28 46.02
C ASN A 4 -13.45 -3.50 44.72
N ALA A 5 -13.69 -4.20 43.61
CA ALA A 5 -14.32 -3.80 42.36
C ALA A 5 -13.79 -2.60 41.52
N ILE A 6 -13.51 -2.95 40.27
CA ILE A 6 -13.30 -2.11 39.08
C ILE A 6 -14.56 -1.25 38.83
N GLY A 7 -14.38 0.07 38.68
CA GLY A 7 -15.44 0.99 38.25
C GLY A 7 -15.00 1.76 37.00
N TYR A 8 -15.68 1.52 35.89
CA TYR A 8 -15.66 2.40 34.72
C TYR A 8 -16.37 3.71 35.09
N ARG A 9 -15.80 4.86 34.72
CA ARG A 9 -16.50 6.16 34.84
C ARG A 9 -17.02 6.60 33.47
N ASP A 10 -18.31 6.88 33.45
CA ASP A 10 -19.15 7.17 32.29
C ASP A 10 -18.79 8.48 31.57
N PHE A 11 -18.94 8.47 30.24
CA PHE A 11 -18.73 9.60 29.32
C PHE A 11 -19.90 10.59 29.30
N THR A 12 -20.35 11.05 30.47
CA THR A 12 -21.44 12.04 30.58
C THR A 12 -21.03 13.22 31.42
N ASP A 13 -20.05 14.00 30.97
CA ASP A 13 -19.95 15.41 31.35
C ASP A 13 -19.18 16.23 30.30
N LEU A 14 -19.81 16.48 29.15
CA LEU A 14 -19.38 17.52 28.22
C LEU A 14 -20.28 18.75 28.41
N GLN A 15 -20.10 19.45 29.54
CA GLN A 15 -20.60 20.81 29.68
C GLN A 15 -19.71 21.75 28.87
N TYR A 16 -20.26 22.20 27.74
CA TYR A 16 -19.77 23.34 26.97
C TYR A 16 -19.55 24.54 27.89
N THR A 17 -18.30 24.95 28.11
CA THR A 17 -17.96 26.30 28.61
C THR A 17 -17.23 27.04 27.50
N PRO A 18 -17.67 28.26 27.11
CA PRO A 18 -17.04 28.97 26.02
C PRO A 18 -16.00 29.99 26.58
N TRP A 19 -14.84 30.09 25.92
CA TRP A 19 -13.81 31.15 26.02
C TRP A 19 -12.95 31.28 27.29
N ARG A 20 -12.26 30.22 27.73
CA ARG A 20 -11.12 30.35 28.65
C ARG A 20 -9.85 29.81 27.99
N ILE A 21 -8.91 30.69 27.64
CA ILE A 21 -7.55 30.28 27.25
C ILE A 21 -6.89 29.74 28.51
N ILE A 22 -6.80 28.42 28.62
CA ILE A 22 -6.03 27.74 29.64
C ILE A 22 -4.60 27.69 29.11
N THR A 23 -3.72 28.54 29.62
CA THR A 23 -2.28 28.29 29.54
C THR A 23 -1.99 27.10 30.45
N ALA A 24 -2.19 25.88 29.93
CA ALA A 24 -1.69 24.69 30.56
C ALA A 24 -0.17 24.70 30.42
N ALA A 25 0.54 24.96 31.51
CA ALA A 25 1.93 24.57 31.62
C ALA A 25 2.00 23.08 31.28
N TYR A 26 2.60 22.73 30.15
CA TYR A 26 2.81 21.36 29.74
C TYR A 26 3.73 20.69 30.77
N ALA A 27 3.13 20.00 31.73
CA ALA A 27 3.83 18.98 32.49
C ALA A 27 3.95 17.77 31.55
N PRO A 28 5.17 17.34 31.16
CA PRO A 28 5.30 16.14 30.36
C PRO A 28 4.67 14.96 31.11
N PRO A 29 3.92 14.07 30.42
CA PRO A 29 3.33 12.91 31.08
C PRO A 29 4.42 12.07 31.75
N PRO A 30 4.13 11.46 32.92
CA PRO A 30 5.09 10.57 33.57
C PRO A 30 5.45 9.44 32.62
N SER A 31 6.76 9.24 32.42
CA SER A 31 7.30 8.19 31.57
C SER A 31 6.82 6.82 32.06
N ILE A 32 6.01 6.15 31.27
CA ILE A 32 5.62 4.76 31.50
C ILE A 32 6.85 3.91 31.16
N SER A 33 7.41 3.23 32.17
CA SER A 33 8.49 2.26 31.99
C SER A 33 8.05 1.17 31.01
N GLY A 34 8.51 1.23 29.76
CA GLY A 34 8.31 0.17 28.78
C GLY A 34 7.77 0.57 27.39
N GLN A 35 7.57 1.86 27.10
CA GLN A 35 7.40 2.29 25.70
C GLN A 35 8.73 2.88 25.24
N PRO A 36 9.36 2.38 24.15
CA PRO A 36 10.51 3.07 23.61
C PRO A 36 10.07 4.50 23.34
N PHE A 37 10.87 5.46 23.79
CA PHE A 37 10.76 6.87 23.40
C PHE A 37 10.53 6.89 21.89
N GLN A 38 9.29 7.14 21.47
CA GLN A 38 8.96 7.36 20.07
C GLN A 38 9.52 8.74 19.76
N ASN A 39 10.83 8.80 19.56
CA ASN A 39 11.45 9.93 18.92
C ASN A 39 10.88 9.90 17.49
N THR A 40 9.72 10.54 17.28
CA THR A 40 9.00 10.54 16.01
C THR A 40 9.75 11.43 15.02
N ILE A 41 10.98 11.05 14.71
CA ILE A 41 11.62 11.40 13.45
C ILE A 41 10.95 10.46 12.45
N SER A 42 9.77 10.85 11.96
CA SER A 42 9.11 10.07 10.92
C SER A 42 10.09 9.92 9.76
N PRO A 43 10.43 8.69 9.34
CA PRO A 43 11.35 8.49 8.24
C PRO A 43 10.74 9.19 7.03
N ARG A 44 11.55 9.98 6.33
CA ARG A 44 11.08 10.80 5.21
C ARG A 44 10.56 9.96 4.04
N THR A 45 10.90 8.68 4.00
CA THR A 45 10.43 7.74 2.99
C THR A 45 10.27 6.37 3.62
N ILE A 46 9.12 5.75 3.39
CA ILE A 46 8.76 4.42 3.89
C ILE A 46 8.30 3.60 2.70
N ILE A 47 8.74 2.35 2.63
CA ILE A 47 8.25 1.39 1.66
C ILE A 47 7.47 0.33 2.42
N GLN A 48 6.29 -0.01 1.93
CA GLN A 48 5.45 -1.06 2.48
C GLN A 48 5.33 -2.16 1.44
N ASP A 49 5.53 -3.40 1.88
CA ASP A 49 5.27 -4.56 1.06
C ASP A 49 3.78 -4.95 1.08
N GLU A 50 3.44 -6.00 0.33
CA GLU A 50 2.07 -6.52 0.29
C GLU A 50 1.63 -7.18 1.61
N ASN A 51 2.57 -7.57 2.47
CA ASN A 51 2.31 -8.14 3.79
C ASN A 51 2.03 -7.05 4.84
N GLY A 52 2.20 -5.78 4.49
CA GLY A 52 2.07 -4.64 5.40
C GLY A 52 3.30 -4.41 6.27
N GLU A 53 4.44 -5.03 5.93
CA GLU A 53 5.71 -4.77 6.58
C GLU A 53 6.32 -3.47 6.06
N TYR A 54 6.79 -2.63 6.99
CA TYR A 54 7.43 -1.37 6.68
C TYR A 54 8.93 -1.57 6.54
N TRP A 55 9.48 -1.04 5.45
CA TRP A 55 10.89 -1.05 5.08
C TRP A 55 11.43 0.37 5.06
N VAL A 56 12.49 0.60 5.82
CA VAL A 56 13.11 1.93 5.98
C VAL A 56 14.60 1.83 5.71
N PHE A 57 15.08 2.67 4.80
CA PHE A 57 16.51 2.82 4.53
C PHE A 57 17.12 3.91 5.41
N ASP A 58 18.43 3.80 5.70
CA ASP A 58 19.14 4.79 6.52
C ASP A 58 19.11 6.19 5.91
N ALA A 59 19.35 6.25 4.60
CA ALA A 59 19.42 7.51 3.89
C ALA A 59 18.71 7.39 2.54
N VAL A 60 17.90 8.40 2.23
CA VAL A 60 17.46 8.71 0.87
C VAL A 60 18.16 10.02 0.50
N ILE A 61 19.19 9.90 -0.33
CA ILE A 61 20.07 11.02 -0.72
C ILE A 61 19.36 11.89 -1.75
N LYS A 62 18.70 11.26 -2.71
CA LYS A 62 17.99 11.93 -3.80
C LYS A 62 16.70 11.19 -4.12
N LEU A 63 15.65 11.96 -4.38
CA LEU A 63 14.33 11.45 -4.72
C LEU A 63 13.75 12.27 -5.88
N GLU A 64 13.47 11.61 -7.00
CA GLU A 64 12.90 12.23 -8.20
C GLU A 64 11.53 11.63 -8.52
N HIS A 65 10.53 12.51 -8.58
CA HIS A 65 9.15 12.17 -8.93
C HIS A 65 8.91 12.49 -10.40
N ASN A 66 8.54 11.48 -11.20
CA ASN A 66 8.24 11.66 -12.62
C ASN A 66 6.81 11.20 -12.92
N GLU A 67 5.94 12.16 -13.19
CA GLU A 67 4.54 11.95 -13.52
C GLU A 67 4.25 12.63 -14.85
N SER A 68 3.54 11.93 -15.73
CA SER A 68 3.16 12.46 -17.03
C SER A 68 1.79 11.94 -17.43
N GLN A 69 1.10 12.73 -18.25
CA GLN A 69 -0.21 12.39 -18.78
C GLN A 69 -0.16 12.55 -20.29
N ARG A 70 -0.68 11.57 -21.01
CA ARG A 70 -0.81 11.67 -22.46
C ARG A 70 -2.13 12.33 -22.79
N ILE A 71 -2.07 13.40 -23.57
CA ILE A 71 -3.24 14.13 -24.06
C ILE A 71 -3.27 13.91 -25.57
N THR A 72 -4.39 13.43 -26.10
CA THR A 72 -4.58 13.27 -27.54
C THR A 72 -4.95 14.61 -28.15
N GLN A 73 -4.40 14.90 -29.33
CA GLN A 73 -4.70 16.14 -30.05
C GLN A 73 -5.05 15.81 -31.50
N HIS A 74 -6.12 16.41 -32.00
CA HIS A 74 -6.60 16.26 -33.38
C HIS A 74 -6.53 17.62 -34.09
N PRO A 75 -5.64 17.76 -35.09
CA PRO A 75 -5.44 19.03 -35.78
C PRO A 75 -6.68 19.41 -36.56
N VAL A 76 -7.01 20.70 -36.54
CA VAL A 76 -8.10 21.28 -37.32
C VAL A 76 -7.54 22.15 -38.44
N GLN A 77 -8.32 22.28 -39.50
CA GLN A 77 -7.91 22.94 -40.73
C GLN A 77 -7.57 24.43 -40.54
N LEU A 78 -8.17 25.08 -39.54
CA LEU A 78 -7.91 26.44 -39.07
C LEU A 78 -8.21 26.53 -37.56
N GLY A 79 -7.26 27.04 -36.77
CA GLY A 79 -7.44 27.24 -35.31
C GLY A 79 -6.50 26.39 -34.44
N ALA A 80 -6.79 26.36 -33.13
CA ALA A 80 -6.01 25.60 -32.16
C ALA A 80 -6.34 24.10 -32.20
N ASN A 81 -5.35 23.27 -31.89
CA ASN A 81 -5.47 21.81 -31.88
C ASN A 81 -6.52 21.36 -30.84
N ILE A 82 -7.47 20.50 -31.22
CA ILE A 82 -8.55 20.07 -30.31
C ILE A 82 -8.12 18.81 -29.55
N THR A 83 -8.32 18.80 -28.23
CA THR A 83 -8.07 17.65 -27.37
C THR A 83 -9.39 17.01 -26.93
N ASP A 84 -9.50 15.69 -27.03
CA ASP A 84 -10.71 14.95 -26.63
C ASP A 84 -10.45 13.89 -25.54
N HIS A 85 -9.22 13.40 -25.43
CA HIS A 85 -8.90 12.36 -24.48
C HIS A 85 -7.58 12.63 -23.75
N SER A 86 -7.51 12.24 -22.49
CA SER A 86 -6.25 12.21 -21.77
C SER A 86 -6.23 11.06 -20.78
N TYR A 87 -5.08 10.40 -20.67
CA TYR A 87 -4.87 9.28 -19.75
C TYR A 87 -3.50 9.37 -19.10
N ALA A 88 -3.44 9.01 -17.81
CA ALA A 88 -2.22 9.01 -17.04
C ALA A 88 -1.24 7.95 -17.55
N LEU A 89 0.04 8.31 -17.64
CA LEU A 89 1.10 7.33 -17.82
C LEU A 89 1.54 6.82 -16.44
N PRO A 90 2.07 5.59 -16.33
CA PRO A 90 2.54 5.06 -15.06
C PRO A 90 3.57 5.97 -14.41
N ALA A 91 3.36 6.31 -13.13
CA ALA A 91 4.31 7.12 -12.39
C ALA A 91 5.66 6.39 -12.26
N LYS A 92 6.75 7.16 -12.30
CA LYS A 92 8.09 6.67 -12.08
C LYS A 92 8.71 7.41 -10.91
N LEU A 93 9.35 6.67 -10.02
CA LEU A 93 10.03 7.20 -8.84
C LEU A 93 11.48 6.71 -8.86
N THR A 94 12.45 7.62 -8.93
CA THR A 94 13.87 7.27 -8.88
C THR A 94 14.44 7.72 -7.55
N MET A 95 15.02 6.79 -6.80
CA MET A 95 15.57 7.01 -5.47
C MET A 95 17.05 6.66 -5.46
N GLU A 96 17.87 7.56 -4.93
CA GLU A 96 19.26 7.28 -4.55
C GLU A 96 19.29 7.01 -3.05
N ILE A 97 19.62 5.77 -2.70
CA ILE A 97 19.49 5.22 -1.36
C ILE A 97 20.88 4.87 -0.81
N GLY A 98 21.07 5.11 0.48
CA GLY A 98 22.25 4.75 1.24
C GLY A 98 21.90 3.81 2.40
N MET A 99 22.74 2.81 2.63
CA MET A 99 22.71 1.93 3.81
C MET A 99 24.12 1.84 4.41
N SER A 100 24.25 1.90 5.73
CA SER A 100 25.54 1.75 6.42
C SER A 100 25.53 0.53 7.32
N ASP A 101 26.63 -0.25 7.33
CA ASP A 101 26.76 -1.40 8.22
C ASP A 101 27.04 -1.00 9.68
N VAL A 102 27.45 0.25 9.91
CA VAL A 102 27.84 0.75 11.24
C VAL A 102 26.70 1.52 11.92
N MET A 103 25.64 1.86 11.19
CA MET A 103 24.52 2.61 11.73
C MET A 103 23.45 1.67 12.30
N GLU A 104 22.92 2.02 13.47
CA GLU A 104 21.75 1.36 14.03
C GLU A 104 20.52 1.63 13.16
N GLY A 105 19.73 0.58 12.91
CA GLY A 105 18.54 0.65 12.07
C GLY A 105 17.44 1.51 12.69
N TYR A 106 16.59 2.09 11.83
CA TYR A 106 15.40 2.81 12.28
C TYR A 106 14.43 1.88 13.03
N LEU A 107 14.30 0.63 12.57
CA LEU A 107 13.59 -0.44 13.27
C LEU A 107 14.60 -1.55 13.64
N PRO A 108 14.68 -1.97 14.91
CA PRO A 108 15.54 -3.08 15.30
C PRO A 108 15.14 -4.38 14.61
N GLY A 109 16.12 -5.10 14.08
CA GLY A 109 15.99 -6.43 13.46
C GLY A 109 15.56 -6.43 11.99
N GLN A 110 15.18 -5.28 11.41
CA GLN A 110 14.62 -5.19 10.06
C GLN A 110 15.56 -5.69 8.96
N TRP A 111 16.86 -5.46 9.12
CA TRP A 111 17.85 -5.75 8.08
C TRP A 111 18.87 -6.81 8.53
N GLY A 112 18.54 -7.59 9.57
CA GLY A 112 19.42 -8.63 10.10
C GLY A 112 20.56 -8.06 10.96
N ASP A 113 20.21 -7.48 12.11
CA ASP A 113 21.18 -6.83 13.04
C ASP A 113 22.06 -7.83 13.84
N ASP A 114 21.92 -9.13 13.57
CA ASP A 114 22.66 -10.19 14.25
C ASP A 114 24.00 -10.51 13.56
N ILE A 115 25.00 -10.91 14.33
CA ILE A 115 26.33 -11.30 13.82
C ILE A 115 26.31 -12.50 12.84
N SER A 116 25.26 -13.32 12.90
CA SER A 116 25.06 -14.46 12.00
C SER A 116 24.37 -14.07 10.68
N SER A 117 23.89 -12.84 10.57
CA SER A 117 23.21 -12.31 9.40
C SER A 117 24.22 -11.61 8.48
N PRO A 118 23.95 -11.56 7.16
CA PRO A 118 24.77 -10.77 6.25
C PRO A 118 24.78 -9.30 6.69
N PRO A 119 25.84 -8.54 6.36
CA PRO A 119 25.90 -7.11 6.67
C PRO A 119 24.65 -6.39 6.15
N ARG A 120 24.24 -5.36 6.88
CA ARG A 120 23.00 -4.63 6.63
C ARG A 120 22.88 -4.10 5.20
N SER A 121 23.97 -3.57 4.66
CA SER A 121 24.09 -3.12 3.28
C SER A 121 23.79 -4.24 2.27
N VAL A 122 24.30 -5.44 2.53
CA VAL A 122 24.09 -6.64 1.69
C VAL A 122 22.65 -7.14 1.81
N ALA A 123 22.11 -7.23 3.02
CA ALA A 123 20.73 -7.63 3.26
C ALA A 123 19.75 -6.69 2.53
N ALA A 124 19.98 -5.39 2.60
CA ALA A 124 19.18 -4.38 1.91
C ALA A 124 19.20 -4.53 0.39
N TYR A 125 20.37 -4.80 -0.19
CA TYR A 125 20.49 -5.06 -1.61
C TYR A 125 19.77 -6.35 -2.03
N LEU A 126 19.94 -7.45 -1.28
CA LEU A 126 19.27 -8.72 -1.56
C LEU A 126 17.75 -8.59 -1.50
N GLN A 127 17.23 -7.80 -0.56
CA GLN A 127 15.79 -7.52 -0.47
C GLN A 127 15.28 -6.70 -1.66
N LEU A 128 16.03 -5.70 -2.12
CA LEU A 128 15.68 -4.95 -3.33
C LEU A 128 15.62 -5.88 -4.55
N VAL A 129 16.59 -6.79 -4.68
CA VAL A 129 16.63 -7.78 -5.76
C VAL A 129 15.45 -8.74 -5.66
N SER A 130 15.10 -9.21 -4.46
CA SER A 130 13.95 -10.11 -4.26
C SER A 130 12.63 -9.46 -4.67
N TRP A 131 12.39 -8.19 -4.29
CA TRP A 131 11.21 -7.45 -4.73
C TRP A 131 11.17 -7.28 -6.25
N LYS A 132 12.32 -7.03 -6.87
CA LYS A 132 12.44 -6.90 -8.33
C LYS A 132 12.20 -8.22 -9.05
N ASP A 133 12.72 -9.34 -8.54
CA ASP A 133 12.56 -10.66 -9.16
C ASP A 133 11.15 -11.22 -8.97
N LEU A 134 10.52 -10.94 -7.82
CA LEU A 134 9.12 -11.29 -7.58
C LEU A 134 8.13 -10.35 -8.29
N GLY A 135 8.57 -9.14 -8.66
CA GLY A 135 7.67 -8.11 -9.18
C GLY A 135 6.64 -7.68 -8.14
N MET A 136 7.02 -7.67 -6.86
CA MET A 136 6.12 -7.41 -5.74
C MET A 136 5.57 -5.97 -5.81
N PRO A 137 4.24 -5.77 -5.72
CA PRO A 137 3.66 -4.44 -5.65
C PRO A 137 3.92 -3.82 -4.26
N LEU A 138 4.56 -2.67 -4.24
CA LEU A 138 4.92 -1.93 -3.04
C LEU A 138 4.11 -0.64 -2.95
N THR A 139 3.84 -0.20 -1.72
CA THR A 139 3.36 1.15 -1.43
C THR A 139 4.52 2.01 -0.93
N ILE A 140 4.83 3.10 -1.63
CA ILE A 140 5.95 3.97 -1.31
C ILE A 140 5.40 5.30 -0.82
N THR A 141 5.55 5.55 0.47
CA THR A 141 5.23 6.82 1.10
C THR A 141 6.45 7.71 1.09
N THR A 142 6.31 8.87 0.45
CA THR A 142 7.36 9.90 0.41
C THR A 142 6.86 11.17 1.10
N ARG A 143 7.73 12.17 1.26
CA ARG A 143 7.31 13.47 1.79
C ARG A 143 6.27 14.18 0.90
N LEU A 144 6.33 13.97 -0.43
CA LEU A 144 5.50 14.73 -1.37
C LEU A 144 4.22 14.00 -1.75
N LYS A 145 4.26 12.67 -1.85
CA LYS A 145 3.14 11.85 -2.33
C LYS A 145 3.29 10.39 -1.92
N ASP A 146 2.15 9.74 -1.74
CA ASP A 146 2.05 8.28 -1.60
C ASP A 146 1.84 7.63 -2.96
N TYR A 147 2.64 6.60 -3.25
CA TYR A 147 2.56 5.83 -4.48
C TYR A 147 2.13 4.41 -4.17
N HIS A 148 1.05 3.97 -4.80
CA HIS A 148 0.54 2.61 -4.65
C HIS A 148 0.85 1.76 -5.88
N ASN A 149 0.96 0.45 -5.68
CA ASN A 149 1.23 -0.53 -6.73
C ASN A 149 2.50 -0.18 -7.52
N MET A 150 3.58 0.13 -6.82
CA MET A 150 4.89 0.40 -7.43
C MET A 150 5.70 -0.89 -7.44
N VAL A 151 6.28 -1.24 -8.58
CA VAL A 151 7.23 -2.36 -8.68
C VAL A 151 8.64 -1.83 -8.91
N VAL A 152 9.64 -2.59 -8.48
CA VAL A 152 11.04 -2.26 -8.74
C VAL A 152 11.36 -2.57 -10.20
N ALA A 153 11.61 -1.54 -11.00
CA ALA A 153 11.89 -1.68 -12.43
C ALA A 153 13.38 -1.83 -12.71
N PHE A 154 14.22 -1.11 -11.96
CA PHE A 154 15.66 -1.07 -12.21
C PHE A 154 16.43 -0.79 -10.92
N ILE A 155 17.56 -1.47 -10.74
CA ILE A 155 18.47 -1.30 -9.62
C ILE A 155 19.88 -1.15 -10.20
N THR A 156 20.64 -0.18 -9.70
CA THR A 156 22.08 -0.05 -9.96
C THR A 156 22.79 0.21 -8.65
N ALA A 157 23.71 -0.67 -8.28
CA ALA A 157 24.55 -0.52 -7.09
C ALA A 157 26.02 -0.56 -7.54
N PRO A 158 26.67 0.59 -7.75
CA PRO A 158 28.11 0.62 -7.97
C PRO A 158 28.81 0.20 -6.68
N ASP A 159 29.75 -0.75 -6.79
CA ASP A 159 30.58 -1.18 -5.68
C ASP A 159 32.03 -0.75 -5.94
N ASP A 160 32.51 0.20 -5.14
CA ASP A 160 33.87 0.72 -5.18
C ASP A 160 34.50 0.61 -3.78
N LYS A 161 35.82 0.75 -3.68
CA LYS A 161 36.57 0.69 -2.42
C LYS A 161 36.01 1.64 -1.35
N THR A 162 35.41 2.77 -1.75
CA THR A 162 34.81 3.74 -0.83
C THR A 162 33.45 3.31 -0.26
N THR A 163 32.80 2.29 -0.83
CA THR A 163 31.49 1.77 -0.42
C THR A 163 31.58 0.35 0.16
N ALA A 164 32.78 -0.16 0.47
CA ALA A 164 32.95 -1.54 0.94
C ALA A 164 32.16 -1.91 2.22
N HIS A 165 31.72 -0.92 3.01
CA HIS A 165 30.95 -1.09 4.25
C HIS A 165 29.60 -0.36 4.22
N GLY A 166 29.10 -0.06 3.02
CA GLY A 166 27.82 0.62 2.86
C GLY A 166 27.26 0.48 1.46
N LEU A 167 25.95 0.35 1.36
CA LEU A 167 25.28 0.31 0.06
C LEU A 167 25.03 1.74 -0.41
N LYS A 168 25.44 2.05 -1.64
CA LYS A 168 24.91 3.20 -2.37
C LYS A 168 24.27 2.67 -3.64
N CYS A 169 22.96 2.85 -3.79
CA CYS A 169 22.25 2.34 -4.94
C CYS A 169 21.23 3.34 -5.49
N MET A 170 21.03 3.27 -6.80
CA MET A 170 19.95 3.96 -7.50
C MET A 170 18.88 2.92 -7.85
N VAL A 171 17.67 3.14 -7.33
CA VAL A 171 16.52 2.27 -7.57
C VAL A 171 15.45 3.08 -8.28
N THR A 172 14.92 2.54 -9.37
CA THR A 172 13.78 3.10 -10.08
C THR A 172 12.58 2.20 -9.90
N PHE A 173 11.51 2.79 -9.38
CA PHE A 173 10.21 2.18 -9.22
C PHE A 173 9.28 2.67 -10.31
N GLN A 174 8.41 1.79 -10.78
CA GLN A 174 7.38 2.13 -11.77
C GLN A 174 6.02 1.63 -11.30
N GLN A 175 5.01 2.47 -11.46
CA GLN A 175 3.65 2.10 -11.13
C GLN A 175 3.11 1.02 -12.07
N ILE A 176 2.32 0.10 -11.56
CA ILE A 176 1.50 -0.82 -12.34
C ILE A 176 0.02 -0.54 -12.09
N PHE A 177 -0.77 -0.53 -13.17
CA PHE A 177 -2.22 -0.42 -13.07
C PHE A 177 -2.81 -1.82 -12.92
N VAL A 178 -3.31 -2.13 -11.73
CA VAL A 178 -4.00 -3.41 -11.47
C VAL A 178 -5.47 -3.26 -11.87
N ALA A 179 -5.95 -4.08 -12.80
CA ALA A 179 -7.36 -4.12 -13.14
C ALA A 179 -8.11 -4.95 -12.09
N ALA A 180 -9.05 -4.34 -11.39
CA ALA A 180 -9.95 -5.08 -10.50
C ALA A 180 -10.95 -5.87 -11.35
N VAL A 181 -10.90 -7.20 -11.29
CA VAL A 181 -11.95 -8.06 -11.85
C VAL A 181 -12.98 -8.28 -10.76
N SER A 182 -14.13 -7.60 -10.86
CA SER A 182 -15.28 -7.94 -10.02
C SER A 182 -15.89 -9.24 -10.56
N SER A 183 -15.56 -10.38 -9.94
CA SER A 183 -16.38 -11.57 -10.11
C SER A 183 -17.69 -11.31 -9.37
N THR A 184 -18.72 -10.83 -10.07
CA THR A 184 -20.08 -11.00 -9.56
C THR A 184 -20.28 -12.51 -9.44
N PRO A 185 -20.57 -13.08 -8.25
CA PRO A 185 -21.08 -14.43 -8.19
C PRO A 185 -22.28 -14.43 -9.13
N GLY A 186 -22.17 -15.17 -10.24
CA GLY A 186 -23.34 -15.43 -11.08
C GLY A 186 -24.34 -16.07 -10.15
N ASP A 187 -25.43 -15.37 -9.90
CA ASP A 187 -26.50 -15.81 -9.04
C ASP A 187 -27.20 -16.98 -9.75
N SER A 188 -26.57 -18.16 -9.69
CA SER A 188 -27.13 -19.44 -10.12
C SER A 188 -28.09 -19.93 -9.05
N ALA A 189 -28.99 -19.04 -8.60
CA ALA A 189 -30.11 -19.35 -7.72
C ALA A 189 -31.45 -19.29 -8.45
N ILE A 190 -31.46 -19.15 -9.78
CA ILE A 190 -32.61 -19.63 -10.55
C ILE A 190 -32.43 -21.14 -10.68
N GLY A 191 -33.01 -21.87 -9.73
CA GLY A 191 -33.21 -23.30 -9.87
C GLY A 191 -33.79 -23.59 -11.25
N GLN A 192 -33.05 -24.36 -12.04
CA GLN A 192 -33.50 -24.80 -13.35
C GLN A 192 -34.73 -25.70 -13.15
N VAL A 193 -35.93 -25.12 -13.21
CA VAL A 193 -37.19 -25.87 -13.31
C VAL A 193 -37.34 -26.40 -14.73
N THR A 194 -36.51 -27.38 -15.09
CA THR A 194 -36.82 -28.24 -16.23
C THR A 194 -37.73 -29.35 -15.73
N GLY A 195 -39.03 -29.14 -15.91
CA GLY A 195 -39.96 -30.25 -16.10
C GLY A 195 -40.93 -30.58 -14.96
N GLN A 196 -41.88 -29.69 -14.68
CA GLN A 196 -43.25 -30.11 -14.31
C GLN A 196 -44.26 -29.08 -14.81
N THR A 197 -44.67 -29.20 -16.08
CA THR A 197 -45.96 -28.66 -16.52
C THR A 197 -47.00 -29.73 -16.23
N GLN A 198 -48.00 -29.40 -15.41
CA GLN A 198 -49.10 -30.30 -15.06
C GLN A 198 -49.93 -30.59 -16.32
N SER A 199 -49.81 -31.80 -16.87
CA SER A 199 -50.61 -32.25 -18.01
C SER A 199 -52.10 -32.21 -17.66
N GLY A 200 -52.88 -31.45 -18.43
CA GLY A 200 -54.33 -31.41 -18.30
C GLY A 200 -54.98 -32.77 -18.62
N PRO A 201 -56.19 -33.04 -18.10
CA PRO A 201 -56.85 -34.33 -18.31
C PRO A 201 -57.15 -34.58 -19.79
N VAL A 202 -56.76 -35.75 -20.30
CA VAL A 202 -57.13 -36.22 -21.64
C VAL A 202 -58.50 -36.89 -21.54
N TYR A 203 -59.52 -36.30 -22.15
CA TYR A 203 -60.80 -36.98 -22.37
C TYR A 203 -60.70 -37.83 -23.63
N SER A 204 -60.68 -39.15 -23.50
CA SER A 204 -60.71 -40.07 -24.63
C SER A 204 -62.14 -40.14 -25.19
N ALA A 205 -62.38 -39.52 -26.34
CA ALA A 205 -63.61 -39.72 -27.11
C ALA A 205 -63.51 -41.07 -27.86
N ALA A 206 -64.33 -42.05 -27.48
CA ALA A 206 -64.46 -43.29 -28.22
C ALA A 206 -65.27 -43.02 -29.51
N TRP A 207 -64.63 -43.17 -30.68
CA TRP A 207 -65.31 -43.13 -31.97
C TRP A 207 -66.00 -44.48 -32.24
N SER A 208 -67.33 -44.53 -32.18
CA SER A 208 -68.11 -45.70 -32.65
C SER A 208 -68.49 -45.50 -34.11
N GLY A 209 -67.85 -46.25 -35.01
CA GLY A 209 -68.17 -46.22 -36.45
C GLY A 209 -69.60 -46.68 -36.76
N PRO A 210 -70.14 -46.32 -37.94
CA PRO A 210 -71.54 -46.57 -38.30
C PRO A 210 -71.78 -48.03 -38.66
N THR A 211 -72.98 -48.54 -38.33
CA THR A 211 -73.48 -49.88 -38.68
C THR A 211 -73.90 -49.99 -40.14
#